data_AF-A0A9P4MAR2-F1
#
_entry.id   AF-A0A9P4MAR2-F1
#
_cell.length_a   1.000
_cell.length_b   1.000
_cell.length_c   1.000
_cell.angle_alpha   90.00
_cell.angle_beta   90.00
_cell.angle_gamma   90.00
#
_symmetry.space_group_name_H-M   'P 1'
#
loop_
_entity.id
_entity.type
_entity.pdbx_description
1 polymer ?
#
loop_
_entity_poly.entity_id
_entity_poly.type
_entity_poly.pdbx_seq_one_letter_code
_entity_poly.pdbx_strand_id
1 'polypeptide(L)'
;MSDNVSEYYDSADDDSVLGDETDYRSASVSLKRKLPPAFDGATSLPLIINRDPMPWSGKLKTWADAEAILNKKGWKPPHPDNTVPKLGTKAGDKAFTSYAAQVSQALQNVDGILDNPVHEGRRGNRILKGGFKEEEYEARAMQVVKLAIDLHLEGSSLNEQIDQAGATDKGLKFKERMAEVCNTLSKWKSASIEVMDGHKALIVVNAPKASFTRKANNRRNNEEKSKKLAQIKGTPAKPKTPAKAAGKQKKKELTSGEKRVLGVKVELEEDEYEMEVEVVKQ
;
A
#
# COMPACT_ATOMS: atom_id res chain seq x y z
N MET A 1 -16.41 -49.64 -25.24
CA MET A 1 -15.51 -50.64 -25.84
C MET A 1 -14.13 -50.03 -25.91
N SER A 2 -13.16 -50.78 -25.40
CA SER A 2 -11.70 -50.57 -25.38
C SER A 2 -11.13 -49.63 -24.30
N ASP A 3 -10.52 -50.29 -23.33
CA ASP A 3 -9.68 -49.85 -22.22
C ASP A 3 -8.25 -49.48 -22.66
N ASN A 4 -7.52 -48.96 -21.66
CA ASN A 4 -6.07 -49.09 -21.39
C ASN A 4 -5.04 -48.22 -22.12
N VAL A 5 -4.26 -47.47 -21.32
CA VAL A 5 -2.79 -47.51 -21.06
C VAL A 5 -2.54 -46.29 -20.13
N SER A 6 -2.26 -46.35 -18.82
CA SER A 6 -1.26 -47.06 -18.00
C SER A 6 0.19 -46.84 -18.40
N GLU A 7 0.87 -45.84 -17.82
CA GLU A 7 2.30 -45.90 -17.45
C GLU A 7 2.61 -44.67 -16.55
N TYR A 8 2.86 -44.86 -15.25
CA TYR A 8 4.17 -45.11 -14.63
C TYR A 8 5.19 -43.98 -14.86
N TYR A 9 5.33 -43.08 -13.89
CA TYR A 9 6.62 -42.45 -13.59
C TYR A 9 6.89 -42.62 -12.10
N ASP A 10 7.87 -43.47 -11.85
CA ASP A 10 8.40 -43.91 -10.57
C ASP A 10 9.68 -43.10 -10.30
N SER A 11 9.83 -42.62 -9.05
CA SER A 11 11.10 -42.38 -8.35
C SER A 11 12.06 -41.31 -8.92
N ALA A 12 13.00 -40.71 -8.22
CA ALA A 12 13.36 -40.44 -6.82
C ALA A 12 14.61 -39.55 -6.92
N ASP A 13 14.74 -38.52 -6.09
CA ASP A 13 15.96 -37.73 -5.78
C ASP A 13 15.44 -36.63 -4.81
N ASP A 14 15.28 -36.86 -3.51
CA ASP A 14 16.28 -37.00 -2.44
C ASP A 14 17.55 -36.16 -2.62
N ASP A 15 17.46 -34.89 -2.22
CA ASP A 15 18.60 -34.07 -1.85
C ASP A 15 18.30 -33.36 -0.52
N SER A 16 18.47 -34.12 0.55
CA SER A 16 18.51 -33.65 1.92
C SER A 16 19.74 -32.74 2.15
N VAL A 17 19.57 -31.43 2.00
CA VAL A 17 20.55 -30.46 2.49
C VAL A 17 20.32 -30.23 3.98
N LEU A 18 20.99 -31.05 4.78
CA LEU A 18 21.23 -30.84 6.21
C LEU A 18 22.12 -29.60 6.38
N GLY A 19 21.50 -28.47 6.72
CA GLY A 19 22.18 -27.22 7.05
C GLY A 19 22.09 -26.91 8.54
N ASP A 20 23.12 -27.32 9.28
CA ASP A 20 23.67 -26.77 10.52
C ASP A 20 22.69 -26.30 11.62
N GLU A 21 22.42 -27.21 12.57
CA GLU A 21 22.06 -26.89 13.94
C GLU A 21 23.18 -26.09 14.61
N THR A 22 23.11 -24.77 14.48
CA THR A 22 23.90 -23.87 15.33
C THR A 22 23.21 -23.70 16.68
N ASP A 23 23.60 -24.56 17.61
CA ASP A 23 23.80 -24.31 19.05
C ASP A 23 23.07 -23.07 19.63
N TYR A 24 21.76 -23.17 19.82
CA TYR A 24 21.03 -22.30 20.75
C TYR A 24 21.24 -22.79 22.18
N ARG A 25 22.50 -22.75 22.65
CA ARG A 25 22.81 -22.92 24.06
C ARG A 25 22.15 -21.80 24.85
N SER A 26 21.08 -22.20 25.52
CA SER A 26 20.35 -21.48 26.55
C SER A 26 21.29 -20.86 27.58
N ALA A 27 21.66 -19.60 27.36
CA ALA A 27 22.11 -18.73 28.43
C ALA A 27 20.89 -18.39 29.30
N SER A 28 20.57 -19.27 30.25
CA SER A 28 19.66 -18.98 31.35
C SER A 28 20.31 -17.91 32.23
N VAL A 29 20.19 -16.65 31.81
CA VAL A 29 20.48 -15.51 32.67
C VAL A 29 19.39 -15.52 33.75
N SER A 30 19.74 -16.08 34.90
CA SER A 30 18.97 -16.01 36.13
C SER A 30 18.88 -14.56 36.62
N LEU A 31 18.06 -13.77 35.93
CA LEU A 31 17.57 -12.48 36.41
C LEU A 31 16.64 -12.80 37.60
N LYS A 32 17.22 -12.84 38.80
CA LYS A 32 16.49 -12.71 40.06
C LYS A 32 15.84 -11.31 40.09
N ARG A 33 14.79 -11.11 39.29
CA ARG A 33 13.87 -10.00 39.50
C ARG A 33 13.21 -10.27 40.84
N LYS A 34 13.52 -9.44 41.83
CA LYS A 34 12.66 -9.28 43.00
C LYS A 34 11.28 -8.95 42.47
N LEU A 35 10.37 -9.93 42.47
CA LEU A 35 8.95 -9.69 42.28
C LEU A 35 8.56 -8.63 43.33
N PRO A 36 7.88 -7.53 42.93
CA PRO A 36 7.31 -6.64 43.91
C PRO A 36 6.41 -7.45 44.85
N PRO A 37 6.31 -7.07 46.14
CA PRO A 37 5.44 -7.75 47.08
C PRO A 37 4.04 -7.88 46.48
N ALA A 38 3.45 -9.06 46.65
CA ALA A 38 2.13 -9.40 46.16
C ALA A 38 1.17 -8.25 46.47
N PHE A 39 0.57 -7.70 45.42
CA PHE A 39 -0.49 -6.72 45.56
C PHE A 39 -1.71 -7.48 46.09
N ASP A 40 -1.81 -7.62 47.42
CA ASP A 40 -2.96 -8.15 48.17
C ASP A 40 -4.15 -7.17 48.12
N GLY A 41 -4.45 -6.71 46.92
CA GLY A 41 -5.57 -5.85 46.58
C GLY A 41 -6.24 -6.46 45.37
N ALA A 42 -6.87 -7.62 45.58
CA ALA A 42 -7.77 -8.25 44.64
C ALA A 42 -9.01 -7.36 44.43
N THR A 43 -8.85 -6.24 43.72
CA THR A 43 -9.91 -5.74 42.86
C THR A 43 -9.91 -6.62 41.63
N SER A 44 -10.40 -7.85 41.79
CA SER A 44 -10.87 -8.66 40.68
C SER A 44 -11.91 -7.82 39.97
N LEU A 45 -11.53 -7.19 38.86
CA LEU A 45 -12.52 -6.62 37.96
C LEU A 45 -13.47 -7.77 37.62
N PRO A 46 -14.77 -7.69 37.95
CA PRO A 46 -15.69 -8.76 37.64
C PRO A 46 -15.80 -8.79 36.12
N LEU A 47 -15.03 -9.68 35.50
CA LEU A 47 -15.16 -10.01 34.09
C LEU A 47 -16.39 -10.92 33.95
N ILE A 48 -17.55 -10.41 34.37
CA ILE A 48 -18.85 -11.03 34.12
C ILE A 48 -19.19 -10.66 32.69
N ILE A 49 -18.71 -11.46 31.75
CA ILE A 49 -19.32 -11.58 30.43
C ILE A 49 -20.09 -12.91 30.42
N ASN A 50 -20.97 -13.11 31.40
CA ASN A 50 -22.09 -14.04 31.22
C ASN A 50 -23.12 -13.32 30.33
N ARG A 51 -22.80 -13.19 29.04
CA ARG A 51 -23.84 -12.96 28.05
C ARG A 51 -24.30 -14.33 27.63
N ASP A 52 -25.49 -14.72 28.09
CA ASP A 52 -26.17 -15.87 27.52
C ASP A 52 -26.15 -15.74 26.00
N PRO A 53 -25.83 -16.82 25.26
CA PRO A 53 -25.82 -16.78 23.82
C PRO A 53 -27.20 -16.31 23.35
N MET A 54 -27.22 -15.26 22.54
CA MET A 54 -28.46 -14.70 22.03
C MET A 54 -29.23 -15.80 21.29
N PRO A 55 -30.49 -16.11 21.65
CA PRO A 55 -31.22 -17.22 21.06
C PRO A 55 -31.37 -16.99 19.55
N TRP A 56 -31.18 -18.07 18.77
CA TRP A 56 -31.32 -18.01 17.32
C TRP A 56 -32.73 -17.55 16.93
N SER A 57 -32.82 -16.40 16.28
CA SER A 57 -34.12 -15.76 16.01
C SER A 57 -34.92 -16.40 14.87
N GLY A 58 -34.29 -17.22 14.01
CA GLY A 58 -34.94 -17.86 12.87
C GLY A 58 -35.57 -16.92 11.82
N LYS A 59 -35.26 -15.61 11.88
CA LYS A 59 -35.86 -14.60 10.99
C LYS A 59 -35.43 -14.74 9.53
N LEU A 60 -34.26 -15.33 9.27
CA LEU A 60 -33.70 -15.54 7.93
C LEU A 60 -34.06 -16.95 7.49
N LYS A 61 -34.83 -17.08 6.39
CA LYS A 61 -35.36 -18.36 5.92
C LYS A 61 -34.53 -18.98 4.81
N THR A 62 -33.78 -18.16 4.08
CA THR A 62 -32.94 -18.59 2.97
C THR A 62 -31.53 -18.02 3.08
N TRP A 63 -30.57 -18.66 2.39
CA TRP A 63 -29.22 -18.11 2.27
C TRP A 63 -29.23 -16.72 1.62
N ALA A 64 -30.11 -16.49 0.64
CA ALA A 64 -30.27 -15.19 0.00
C ALA A 64 -30.69 -14.08 0.98
N ASP A 65 -31.54 -14.37 1.97
CA ASP A 65 -31.92 -13.40 3.00
C ASP A 65 -30.74 -13.03 3.90
N ALA A 66 -29.92 -14.02 4.27
CA ALA A 66 -28.70 -13.78 5.04
C ALA A 66 -27.69 -13.00 4.23
N GLU A 67 -27.49 -13.36 2.97
CA GLU A 67 -26.60 -12.69 2.03
C GLU A 67 -27.02 -11.23 1.81
N ALA A 68 -28.31 -10.93 1.66
CA ALA A 68 -28.81 -9.57 1.51
C ALA A 68 -28.49 -8.67 2.73
N ILE A 69 -28.51 -9.24 3.94
CA ILE A 69 -28.17 -8.52 5.16
C ILE A 69 -26.65 -8.35 5.29
N LEU A 70 -25.89 -9.41 5.06
CA LEU A 70 -24.43 -9.40 5.18
C LEU A 70 -23.77 -8.53 4.09
N ASN A 71 -24.32 -8.51 2.88
CA ASN A 71 -23.83 -7.72 1.75
C ASN A 71 -24.48 -6.33 1.65
N LYS A 72 -25.21 -5.90 2.68
CA LYS A 72 -25.76 -4.55 2.71
C LYS A 72 -24.60 -3.55 2.68
N LYS A 73 -24.49 -2.83 1.57
CA LYS A 73 -23.41 -1.86 1.36
C LYS A 73 -23.51 -0.75 2.40
N GLY A 74 -22.49 -0.64 3.26
CA GLY A 74 -22.43 0.34 4.34
C GLY A 74 -22.25 1.76 3.83
N TRP A 75 -21.78 1.93 2.60
CA TRP A 75 -21.68 3.23 1.93
C TRP A 75 -21.83 3.13 0.42
N LYS A 76 -22.44 4.16 -0.18
CA LYS A 76 -22.46 4.43 -1.63
C LYS A 76 -22.17 5.91 -1.88
N PRO A 77 -21.54 6.29 -3.01
CA PRO A 77 -21.37 7.69 -3.34
C PRO A 77 -22.72 8.41 -3.47
N PRO A 78 -22.83 9.63 -2.94
CA PRO A 78 -24.10 10.37 -2.96
C PRO A 78 -24.49 10.88 -4.36
N HIS A 79 -23.51 11.05 -5.25
CA HIS A 79 -23.72 11.56 -6.59
C HIS A 79 -22.95 10.71 -7.62
N PRO A 80 -23.51 10.52 -8.82
CA PRO A 80 -22.78 9.89 -9.92
C PRO A 80 -21.55 10.72 -10.26
N ASP A 81 -20.41 10.05 -10.40
CA ASP A 81 -19.13 10.68 -10.68
C ASP A 81 -18.70 10.40 -12.13
N ASN A 82 -18.72 11.46 -12.95
CA ASN A 82 -18.35 11.38 -14.36
C ASN A 82 -16.85 11.16 -14.60
N THR A 83 -16.02 11.21 -13.54
CA THR A 83 -14.58 10.99 -13.62
C THR A 83 -14.18 9.52 -13.50
N VAL A 84 -15.13 8.63 -13.20
CA VAL A 84 -14.92 7.17 -13.18
C VAL A 84 -14.72 6.66 -14.62
N PRO A 85 -13.61 5.95 -14.92
CA PRO A 85 -13.40 5.34 -16.22
C PRO A 85 -14.51 4.37 -16.60
N LYS A 86 -15.07 4.52 -17.81
CA LYS A 86 -16.08 3.62 -18.38
C LYS A 86 -15.41 2.50 -19.15
N LEU A 87 -15.18 1.36 -18.48
CA LEU A 87 -14.54 0.19 -19.09
C LEU A 87 -15.31 -0.30 -20.33
N GLY A 88 -14.59 -0.77 -21.34
CA GLY A 88 -15.15 -1.21 -22.62
C GLY A 88 -15.39 -0.07 -23.62
N THR A 89 -14.98 1.15 -23.27
CA THR A 89 -14.89 2.27 -24.21
C THR A 89 -13.43 2.63 -24.42
N LYS A 90 -13.02 2.96 -25.66
CA LYS A 90 -11.63 3.34 -25.98
C LYS A 90 -11.10 4.45 -25.06
N ALA A 91 -11.94 5.44 -24.74
CA ALA A 91 -11.58 6.54 -23.84
C ALA A 91 -11.46 6.08 -22.37
N GLY A 92 -12.38 5.23 -21.90
CA GLY A 92 -12.34 4.69 -20.54
C GLY A 92 -11.18 3.73 -20.31
N ASP A 93 -10.86 2.88 -21.28
CA ASP A 93 -9.74 1.95 -21.20
C ASP A 93 -8.40 2.71 -21.18
N LYS A 94 -8.27 3.79 -21.97
CA LYS A 94 -7.12 4.70 -21.91
C LYS A 94 -7.00 5.41 -20.57
N ALA A 95 -8.12 5.83 -19.98
CA ALA A 95 -8.11 6.45 -18.65
C ALA A 95 -7.72 5.43 -17.56
N PHE A 96 -8.23 4.20 -17.65
CA PHE A 96 -7.89 3.11 -16.75
C PHE A 96 -6.39 2.81 -16.75
N THR A 97 -5.80 2.63 -17.93
CA THR A 97 -4.35 2.35 -18.06
C THR A 97 -3.49 3.52 -17.59
N SER A 98 -3.93 4.77 -17.82
CA SER A 98 -3.26 5.97 -17.29
C SER A 98 -3.23 6.00 -15.76
N TYR A 99 -4.35 5.69 -15.09
CA TYR A 99 -4.37 5.59 -13.63
C TYR A 99 -3.53 4.41 -13.12
N ALA A 100 -3.54 3.28 -13.81
CA ALA A 100 -2.72 2.13 -13.44
C ALA A 100 -1.23 2.47 -13.53
N ALA A 101 -0.80 3.18 -14.59
CA ALA A 101 0.59 3.65 -14.71
C ALA A 101 0.99 4.57 -13.55
N GLN A 102 0.12 5.52 -13.16
CA GLN A 102 0.38 6.40 -12.01
C GLN A 102 0.49 5.64 -10.69
N VAL A 103 -0.37 4.64 -10.47
CA VAL A 103 -0.32 3.79 -9.27
C VAL A 103 0.95 2.93 -9.27
N SER A 104 1.34 2.36 -10.41
CA SER A 104 2.58 1.60 -10.55
C SER A 104 3.79 2.46 -10.21
N GLN A 105 3.86 3.68 -10.76
CA GLN A 105 4.92 4.63 -10.44
C GLN A 105 4.93 4.97 -8.93
N ALA A 106 3.77 5.17 -8.31
CA ALA A 106 3.66 5.45 -6.88
C ALA A 106 4.13 4.27 -6.00
N LEU A 107 3.84 3.02 -6.41
CA LEU A 107 4.32 1.82 -5.73
C LEU A 107 5.84 1.73 -5.76
N GLN A 108 6.44 2.02 -6.92
CA GLN A 108 7.88 1.95 -7.16
C GLN A 108 8.66 3.17 -6.62
N ASN A 109 7.99 4.31 -6.37
CA ASN A 109 8.65 5.54 -5.91
C ASN A 109 9.49 5.32 -4.64
N VAL A 110 10.79 5.61 -4.73
CA VAL A 110 11.72 5.53 -3.58
C VAL A 110 12.08 6.91 -3.02
N ASP A 111 11.69 7.98 -3.71
CA ASP A 111 12.02 9.34 -3.32
C ASP A 111 11.03 9.90 -2.29
N GLY A 112 11.55 10.63 -1.30
CA GLY A 112 10.72 11.31 -0.30
C GLY A 112 9.87 10.40 0.58
N ILE A 113 10.27 9.13 0.73
CA ILE A 113 9.57 8.16 1.58
C ILE A 113 9.60 8.59 3.05
N LEU A 114 8.47 8.40 3.73
CA LEU A 114 8.26 8.78 5.14
C LEU A 114 8.38 7.60 6.11
N ASP A 115 8.38 6.36 5.60
CA ASP A 115 8.69 5.19 6.42
C ASP A 115 10.13 5.26 6.96
N ASN A 116 10.40 4.61 8.10
CA ASN A 116 11.74 4.54 8.64
C ASN A 116 12.54 3.44 7.90
N PRO A 117 13.53 3.78 7.05
CA PRO A 117 14.28 2.79 6.27
C PRO A 117 15.24 1.97 7.13
N VAL A 118 15.59 2.46 8.34
CA VAL A 118 16.63 1.88 9.20
C VAL A 118 16.13 0.65 9.98
N HIS A 119 14.82 0.39 10.02
CA HIS A 119 14.31 -0.83 10.64
C HIS A 119 14.42 -2.02 9.66
N GLU A 120 15.64 -2.55 9.56
CA GLU A 120 16.03 -3.68 8.71
C GLU A 120 15.13 -4.92 8.84
N GLY A 121 14.43 -5.06 9.97
CA GLY A 121 13.56 -6.20 10.27
C GLY A 121 12.10 -6.10 9.81
N ARG A 122 11.66 -5.09 9.04
CA ARG A 122 10.25 -5.00 8.60
C ARG A 122 10.10 -4.88 7.08
N ARG A 123 9.00 -5.46 6.62
CA ARG A 123 8.50 -5.61 5.24
C ARG A 123 8.86 -4.49 4.27
N GLY A 124 8.96 -3.23 4.73
CA GLY A 124 9.38 -2.02 3.99
C GLY A 124 10.58 -2.21 3.05
N ASN A 125 11.55 -3.04 3.45
CA ASN A 125 12.75 -3.31 2.68
C ASN A 125 12.53 -4.09 1.38
N ARG A 126 11.42 -4.82 1.20
CA ARG A 126 11.24 -5.67 0.01
C ARG A 126 11.12 -4.86 -1.28
N ILE A 127 10.38 -3.75 -1.27
CA ILE A 127 10.28 -2.85 -2.43
C ILE A 127 11.61 -2.16 -2.70
N LEU A 128 12.28 -1.67 -1.64
CA LEU A 128 13.57 -1.00 -1.76
C LEU A 128 14.68 -1.91 -2.29
N LYS A 129 14.55 -3.23 -2.11
CA LYS A 129 15.48 -4.25 -2.59
C LYS A 129 15.08 -4.85 -3.94
N GLY A 130 14.05 -4.31 -4.62
CA GLY A 130 13.58 -4.84 -5.91
C GLY A 130 12.95 -6.24 -5.82
N GLY A 131 12.31 -6.57 -4.70
CA GLY A 131 11.77 -7.91 -4.44
C GLY A 131 10.46 -8.26 -5.16
N PHE A 132 10.06 -7.49 -6.17
CA PHE A 132 8.88 -7.69 -7.01
C PHE A 132 9.24 -7.39 -8.47
N LYS A 133 8.66 -8.14 -9.40
CA LYS A 133 8.82 -7.94 -10.85
C LYS A 133 7.94 -6.79 -11.34
N GLU A 134 8.30 -6.18 -12.48
CA GLU A 134 7.53 -5.10 -13.10
C GLU A 134 6.07 -5.51 -13.38
N GLU A 135 5.86 -6.70 -13.93
CA GLU A 135 4.55 -7.31 -14.18
C GLU A 135 3.68 -7.39 -12.91
N GLU A 136 4.29 -7.65 -11.75
CA GLU A 136 3.57 -7.70 -10.48
C GLU A 136 3.10 -6.31 -10.05
N TYR A 137 3.92 -5.26 -10.27
CA TYR A 137 3.51 -3.89 -10.00
C TYR A 137 2.37 -3.45 -10.90
N GLU A 138 2.43 -3.78 -12.19
CA GLU A 138 1.37 -3.48 -13.15
C GLU A 138 0.06 -4.17 -12.79
N ALA A 139 0.09 -5.48 -12.53
CA ALA A 139 -1.08 -6.26 -12.14
C ALA A 139 -1.73 -5.70 -10.86
N ARG A 140 -0.92 -5.36 -9.86
CA ARG A 140 -1.41 -4.77 -8.61
C ARG A 140 -1.95 -3.35 -8.82
N ALA A 141 -1.34 -2.56 -9.68
CA ALA A 141 -1.83 -1.24 -10.01
C ALA A 141 -3.20 -1.30 -10.71
N MET A 142 -3.37 -2.21 -11.69
CA MET A 142 -4.66 -2.45 -12.33
C MET A 142 -5.72 -2.91 -11.33
N GLN A 143 -5.35 -3.80 -10.41
CA GLN A 143 -6.25 -4.25 -9.32
C GLN A 143 -6.70 -3.07 -8.45
N VAL A 144 -5.79 -2.18 -8.04
CA VAL A 144 -6.12 -0.99 -7.23
C VAL A 144 -7.10 -0.08 -7.95
N VAL A 145 -6.89 0.19 -9.24
CA VAL A 145 -7.80 1.03 -10.03
C VAL A 145 -9.17 0.37 -10.17
N LYS A 146 -9.22 -0.93 -10.43
CA LYS A 146 -10.49 -1.67 -10.51
C LYS A 146 -11.26 -1.62 -9.20
N LEU A 147 -10.59 -1.82 -8.06
CA LEU A 147 -11.21 -1.68 -6.74
C LEU A 147 -11.75 -0.26 -6.50
N ALA A 148 -11.05 0.77 -6.98
CA ALA A 148 -11.51 2.15 -6.85
C ALA A 148 -12.74 2.43 -7.72
N ILE A 149 -12.83 1.83 -8.91
CA ILE A 149 -13.99 1.91 -9.80
C ILE A 149 -15.18 1.24 -9.13
N ASP A 150 -15.00 0.01 -8.66
CA ASP A 150 -16.05 -0.77 -8.00
C ASP A 150 -16.56 -0.04 -6.77
N LEU A 151 -15.66 0.49 -5.95
CA LEU A 151 -16.03 1.30 -4.79
C LEU A 151 -16.94 2.49 -5.15
N HIS A 152 -16.73 3.17 -6.29
CA HIS A 152 -17.55 4.31 -6.71
C HIS A 152 -18.82 3.93 -7.48
N LEU A 153 -18.83 2.83 -8.22
CA LEU A 153 -20.03 2.40 -8.93
C LEU A 153 -20.98 1.66 -8.00
N GLU A 154 -20.40 0.82 -7.16
CA GLU A 154 -21.13 -0.15 -6.40
C GLU A 154 -21.29 0.26 -4.94
N GLY A 155 -20.31 0.94 -4.37
CA GLY A 155 -20.21 1.23 -2.94
C GLY A 155 -19.34 0.21 -2.19
N SER A 156 -19.23 0.41 -0.88
CA SER A 156 -18.47 -0.47 0.02
C SER A 156 -19.40 -1.43 0.75
N SER A 157 -19.12 -2.73 0.69
CA SER A 157 -19.68 -3.76 1.58
C SER A 157 -18.73 -4.12 2.73
N LEU A 158 -17.74 -3.27 3.00
CA LEU A 158 -16.68 -3.59 3.94
C LEU A 158 -17.18 -3.68 5.37
N ASN A 159 -16.41 -4.44 6.15
CA ASN A 159 -16.57 -4.54 7.59
C ASN A 159 -16.70 -3.14 8.21
N GLU A 160 -17.64 -2.96 9.14
CA GLU A 160 -18.06 -1.68 9.71
C GLU A 160 -16.87 -0.83 10.19
N GLN A 161 -15.82 -1.47 10.70
CA GLN A 161 -14.58 -0.82 11.14
C GLN A 161 -13.82 -0.08 10.02
N ILE A 162 -13.81 -0.62 8.80
CA ILE A 162 -13.13 0.00 7.66
C ILE A 162 -13.99 1.14 7.11
N ASP A 163 -15.31 0.97 7.09
CA ASP A 163 -16.26 2.00 6.68
C ASP A 163 -16.31 3.19 7.65
N GLN A 164 -16.08 2.96 8.95
CA GLN A 164 -15.88 4.00 9.95
C GLN A 164 -14.53 4.73 9.74
N ALA A 165 -13.46 3.99 9.46
CA ALA A 165 -12.15 4.59 9.19
C ALA A 165 -12.16 5.47 7.93
N GLY A 166 -12.97 5.14 6.93
CA GLY A 166 -13.13 5.90 5.70
C GLY A 166 -14.13 7.07 5.77
N ALA A 167 -14.71 7.38 6.94
CA ALA A 167 -15.78 8.39 7.04
C ALA A 167 -15.43 9.75 6.41
N THR A 168 -14.18 10.21 6.57
CA THR A 168 -13.67 11.46 6.00
C THR A 168 -13.43 11.40 4.49
N ASP A 169 -13.33 10.19 3.95
CA ASP A 169 -12.90 9.93 2.57
C ASP A 169 -14.11 9.60 1.69
N LYS A 170 -15.30 9.42 2.28
CA LYS A 170 -16.58 9.20 1.59
C LYS A 170 -17.01 10.36 0.69
N GLY A 171 -16.48 11.57 0.92
CA GLY A 171 -16.74 12.74 0.08
C GLY A 171 -15.85 12.85 -1.17
N LEU A 172 -14.81 12.02 -1.29
CA LEU A 172 -13.86 12.11 -2.40
C LEU A 172 -14.49 11.64 -3.70
N LYS A 173 -14.30 12.43 -4.76
CA LYS A 173 -14.51 11.99 -6.14
C LYS A 173 -13.44 10.98 -6.56
N PHE A 174 -13.69 10.23 -7.61
CA PHE A 174 -12.81 9.18 -8.13
C PHE A 174 -11.41 9.70 -8.41
N LYS A 175 -11.29 10.80 -9.17
CA LYS A 175 -9.99 11.41 -9.48
C LYS A 175 -9.23 11.84 -8.22
N GLU A 176 -9.94 12.43 -7.24
CA GLU A 176 -9.35 12.88 -5.97
C GLU A 176 -8.90 11.68 -5.13
N ARG A 177 -9.70 10.62 -5.09
CA ARG A 177 -9.36 9.37 -4.42
C ARG A 177 -8.10 8.76 -5.01
N MET A 178 -8.00 8.67 -6.34
CA MET A 178 -6.82 8.15 -7.01
C MET A 178 -5.57 8.98 -6.70
N ALA A 179 -5.69 10.32 -6.67
CA ALA A 179 -4.60 11.19 -6.28
C ALA A 179 -4.12 10.91 -4.83
N GLU A 180 -5.05 10.71 -3.90
CA GLU A 180 -4.71 10.40 -2.49
C GLU A 180 -4.16 8.97 -2.31
N VAL A 181 -4.63 8.01 -3.10
CA VAL A 181 -4.06 6.66 -3.17
C VAL A 181 -2.61 6.74 -3.63
N CYS A 182 -2.33 7.42 -4.75
CA CYS A 182 -0.97 7.60 -5.26
C CYS A 182 -0.09 8.33 -4.24
N ASN A 183 -0.57 9.43 -3.63
CA ASN A 183 0.16 10.16 -2.58
C ASN A 183 0.52 9.24 -1.39
N THR A 184 -0.43 8.41 -0.94
CA THR A 184 -0.21 7.46 0.16
C THR A 184 0.83 6.42 -0.19
N LEU A 185 0.73 5.81 -1.38
CA LEU A 185 1.66 4.77 -1.85
C LEU A 185 3.06 5.33 -2.13
N SER A 186 3.16 6.56 -2.65
CA SER A 186 4.45 7.21 -2.89
C SER A 186 5.21 7.49 -1.60
N LYS A 187 4.52 7.92 -0.54
CA LYS A 187 5.17 8.31 0.72
C LYS A 187 5.34 7.16 1.71
N TRP A 188 4.48 6.15 1.68
CA TRP A 188 4.49 5.05 2.63
C TRP A 188 4.63 3.70 1.94
N LYS A 189 5.87 3.23 1.76
CA LYS A 189 6.19 1.88 1.24
C LYS A 189 5.59 0.76 2.06
N SER A 190 5.39 0.95 3.37
CA SER A 190 4.64 0.01 4.20
C SER A 190 3.20 -0.17 3.71
N ALA A 191 2.58 0.87 3.13
CA ALA A 191 1.28 0.77 2.46
C ALA A 191 1.41 0.06 1.11
N SER A 192 2.45 0.39 0.33
CA SER A 192 2.73 -0.27 -0.95
C SER A 192 2.87 -1.78 -0.78
N ILE A 193 3.56 -2.26 0.26
CA ILE A 193 3.68 -3.70 0.51
C ILE A 193 2.36 -4.33 0.94
N GLU A 194 1.55 -3.63 1.74
CA GLU A 194 0.20 -4.10 2.09
C GLU A 194 -0.70 -4.25 0.84
N VAL A 195 -0.45 -3.46 -0.21
CA VAL A 195 -1.07 -3.60 -1.54
C VAL A 195 -0.44 -4.76 -2.32
N MET A 196 0.89 -4.82 -2.42
CA MET A 196 1.61 -5.85 -3.18
C MET A 196 1.36 -7.27 -2.64
N ASP A 197 1.29 -7.43 -1.32
CA ASP A 197 0.96 -8.69 -0.65
C ASP A 197 -0.54 -9.03 -0.81
N GLY A 198 -1.40 -8.08 -1.19
CA GLY A 198 -2.83 -8.28 -1.41
C GLY A 198 -3.70 -8.25 -0.14
N HIS A 199 -3.12 -7.99 1.03
CA HIS A 199 -3.84 -8.10 2.31
C HIS A 199 -4.75 -6.90 2.61
N LYS A 200 -4.39 -5.69 2.15
CA LYS A 200 -5.11 -4.45 2.52
C LYS A 200 -5.24 -3.43 1.40
N ALA A 201 -5.19 -3.86 0.14
CA ALA A 201 -5.40 -2.98 -1.00
C ALA A 201 -6.71 -2.19 -0.87
N LEU A 202 -7.77 -2.86 -0.45
CA LEU A 202 -9.09 -2.28 -0.27
C LEU A 202 -9.15 -1.20 0.82
N ILE A 203 -8.34 -1.29 1.89
CA ILE A 203 -8.27 -0.24 2.92
C ILE A 203 -7.61 1.02 2.36
N VAL A 204 -6.53 0.85 1.59
CA VAL A 204 -5.82 1.98 0.98
C VAL A 204 -6.72 2.69 -0.05
N VAL A 205 -7.54 1.94 -0.79
CA VAL A 205 -8.49 2.50 -1.75
C VAL A 205 -9.71 3.15 -1.06
N ASN A 206 -10.30 2.49 -0.07
CA ASN A 206 -11.50 3.01 0.59
C ASN A 206 -11.21 4.24 1.47
N ALA A 207 -10.05 4.28 2.12
CA ALA A 207 -9.71 5.31 3.08
C ALA A 207 -8.26 5.81 2.93
N PRO A 208 -7.87 6.38 1.77
CA PRO A 208 -6.50 6.80 1.51
C PRO A 208 -6.00 7.87 2.49
N LYS A 209 -6.78 8.92 2.79
CA LYS A 209 -6.37 9.99 3.72
C LYS A 209 -6.30 9.48 5.15
N ALA A 210 -7.24 8.63 5.56
CA ALA A 210 -7.20 8.02 6.87
C ALA A 210 -5.99 7.07 7.02
N SER A 211 -5.69 6.29 5.97
CA SER A 211 -4.49 5.44 5.92
C SER A 211 -3.21 6.26 6.04
N PHE A 212 -3.12 7.38 5.30
CA PHE A 212 -2.01 8.32 5.40
C PHE A 212 -1.86 8.86 6.82
N THR A 213 -2.94 9.39 7.39
CA THR A 213 -2.96 10.00 8.73
C THR A 213 -2.58 8.99 9.80
N ARG A 214 -3.11 7.76 9.72
CA ARG A 214 -2.77 6.68 10.64
C ARG A 214 -1.29 6.34 10.58
N LYS A 215 -0.70 6.25 9.38
CA LYS A 215 0.75 5.98 9.23
C LYS A 215 1.59 7.14 9.76
N ALA A 216 1.20 8.38 9.50
CA ALA A 216 1.85 9.56 10.06
C ALA A 216 1.81 9.58 11.60
N ASN A 217 0.66 9.28 12.20
CA ASN A 217 0.50 9.20 13.66
C ASN A 217 1.32 8.04 14.24
N ASN A 218 1.32 6.87 13.60
CA ASN A 218 2.13 5.73 14.03
C ASN A 218 3.62 6.06 14.01
N ARG A 219 4.09 6.75 12.97
CA ARG A 219 5.47 7.23 12.91
C ARG A 219 5.76 8.18 14.06
N ARG A 220 4.94 9.21 14.28
CA ARG A 220 5.11 10.18 15.37
C ARG A 220 5.19 9.50 16.73
N ASN A 221 4.26 8.58 17.01
CA ASN A 221 4.22 7.81 18.26
C ASN A 221 5.48 6.95 18.45
N ASN A 222 6.02 6.35 17.37
CA ASN A 222 7.26 5.58 17.44
C ASN A 222 8.48 6.48 17.68
N GLU A 223 8.52 7.67 17.08
CA GLU A 223 9.56 8.68 17.33
C GLU A 223 9.51 9.21 18.77
N GLU A 224 8.32 9.43 19.33
CA GLU A 224 8.16 9.83 20.74
C GLU A 224 8.58 8.71 21.71
N LYS A 225 8.19 7.46 21.43
CA LYS A 225 8.61 6.29 22.22
C LYS A 225 10.13 6.11 22.20
N SER A 226 10.78 6.24 21.04
CA SER A 226 12.23 6.10 20.96
C SER A 226 12.98 7.20 21.72
N LYS A 227 12.48 8.45 21.68
CA LYS A 227 13.00 9.56 22.50
C LYS A 227 12.88 9.28 24.00
N LYS A 228 11.71 8.83 24.47
CA LYS A 228 11.49 8.49 25.89
C LYS A 228 12.41 7.35 26.35
N LEU A 229 12.57 6.31 25.53
CA LEU A 229 13.48 5.20 25.83
C LEU A 229 14.94 5.63 25.91
N ALA A 230 15.38 6.56 25.05
CA ALA A 230 16.74 7.11 25.12
C ALA A 230 16.99 7.88 26.43
N GLN A 231 16.01 8.68 26.87
CA GLN A 231 16.07 9.41 28.14
C GLN A 231 16.14 8.46 29.35
N ILE A 232 15.33 7.41 29.38
CA ILE A 232 15.29 6.43 30.47
C ILE A 232 16.61 5.65 30.58
N LYS A 233 17.24 5.32 29.44
CA LYS A 233 18.51 4.55 29.43
C LYS A 233 19.74 5.38 29.79
N GLY A 234 19.58 6.64 30.19
CA GLY A 234 20.71 7.55 30.48
C GLY A 234 21.66 7.72 29.30
N THR A 235 21.25 7.31 28.10
CA THR A 235 22.09 7.39 26.91
C THR A 235 21.88 8.78 26.35
N PRO A 236 22.87 9.69 26.41
CA PRO A 236 22.71 11.01 25.81
C PRO A 236 22.33 10.77 24.35
N ALA A 237 21.20 11.36 23.95
CA ALA A 237 20.68 11.22 22.59
C ALA A 237 21.82 11.53 21.63
N LYS A 238 22.35 10.52 20.92
CA LYS A 238 23.36 10.74 19.88
C LYS A 238 22.75 11.78 18.94
N PRO A 239 23.31 12.99 18.85
CA PRO A 239 22.76 13.99 17.95
C PRO A 239 22.78 13.36 16.56
N LYS A 240 21.62 13.37 15.89
CA LYS A 240 21.56 12.98 14.49
C LYS A 240 22.51 13.92 13.76
N THR A 241 23.65 13.38 13.33
CA THR A 241 24.59 14.10 12.48
C THR A 241 23.77 14.62 11.31
N PRO A 242 23.70 15.94 11.07
CA PRO A 242 23.04 16.44 9.88
C PRO A 242 23.68 15.74 8.69
N ALA A 243 22.84 15.20 7.80
CA ALA A 243 23.30 14.63 6.55
C ALA A 243 24.30 15.64 5.94
N LYS A 244 25.57 15.25 5.86
CA LYS A 244 26.58 16.04 5.15
C LYS A 244 26.03 16.20 3.74
N ALA A 245 25.54 17.40 3.44
CA ALA A 245 25.38 17.89 2.08
C ALA A 245 26.78 17.92 1.46
N ALA A 246 27.20 16.77 0.93
CA ALA A 246 28.38 16.66 0.08
C ALA A 246 27.99 17.21 -1.30
N GLY A 247 27.97 18.54 -1.39
CA GLY A 247 27.80 19.29 -2.63
C GLY A 247 28.73 20.50 -2.60
N LYS A 248 30.03 20.28 -2.47
CA LYS A 248 31.05 21.31 -2.72
C LYS A 248 30.97 21.70 -4.20
N GLN A 249 30.25 22.76 -4.50
CA GLN A 249 30.45 23.52 -5.74
C GLN A 249 31.86 24.13 -5.71
N LYS A 250 32.80 23.53 -6.43
CA LYS A 250 34.05 24.19 -6.80
C LYS A 250 33.70 25.31 -7.78
N LYS A 251 33.77 26.56 -7.31
CA LYS A 251 33.99 27.72 -8.19
C LYS A 251 35.28 27.47 -8.96
N LYS A 252 35.18 27.17 -10.25
CA LYS A 252 36.23 27.49 -11.21
C LYS A 252 35.87 28.85 -11.80
N GLU A 253 36.61 29.87 -11.39
CA GLU A 253 36.80 31.05 -12.21
C GLU A 253 37.42 30.56 -13.53
N LEU A 254 36.69 30.72 -14.63
CA LEU A 254 37.29 30.75 -15.95
C LEU A 254 37.06 32.14 -16.53
N THR A 255 38.19 32.82 -16.67
CA THR A 255 38.42 34.04 -17.41
C THR A 255 37.93 33.92 -18.85
N SER A 256 37.15 34.92 -19.28
CA SER A 256 37.29 35.66 -20.54
C SER A 256 37.85 34.90 -21.76
N GLY A 257 36.99 34.71 -22.75
CA GLY A 257 37.37 34.67 -24.17
C GLY A 257 37.21 33.31 -24.82
N GLU A 258 36.15 33.11 -25.60
CA GLU A 258 36.21 32.96 -27.06
C GLU A 258 34.80 32.69 -27.60
N LYS A 259 34.32 33.59 -28.47
CA LYS A 259 33.14 33.35 -29.31
C LYS A 259 33.49 32.23 -30.30
N ARG A 260 32.76 31.12 -30.29
CA ARG A 260 32.54 30.32 -31.49
C ARG A 260 31.06 29.99 -31.65
N VAL A 261 30.51 30.57 -32.70
CA VAL A 261 29.25 30.21 -33.35
C VAL A 261 29.42 28.79 -33.89
N LEU A 262 28.61 27.85 -33.42
CA LEU A 262 28.36 26.60 -34.12
C LEU A 262 26.85 26.41 -34.18
N GLY A 263 26.33 26.62 -35.38
CA GLY A 263 24.93 26.39 -35.72
C GLY A 263 24.57 24.93 -35.49
N VAL A 264 23.49 24.74 -34.76
CA VAL A 264 22.72 23.50 -34.81
C VAL A 264 21.54 23.80 -35.73
N LYS A 265 21.61 23.18 -36.91
CA LYS A 265 20.54 23.10 -37.90
C LYS A 265 19.43 22.26 -37.26
N VAL A 266 18.31 22.88 -36.88
CA VAL A 266 17.08 22.17 -36.53
C VAL A 266 16.31 22.01 -37.83
N GLU A 267 16.38 20.81 -38.41
CA GLU A 267 15.45 20.40 -39.46
C GLU A 267 14.14 20.05 -38.75
N LEU A 268 13.15 20.94 -38.90
CA LEU A 268 11.76 20.66 -38.59
C LEU A 268 11.19 19.89 -39.79
N GLU A 269 10.92 18.61 -39.61
CA GLU A 269 10.04 17.87 -40.52
C GLU A 269 8.62 18.40 -40.30
N GLU A 270 8.10 19.11 -41.31
CA GLU A 270 6.70 19.48 -41.42
C GLU A 270 5.93 18.23 -41.85
N ASP A 271 5.30 17.55 -40.90
CA ASP A 271 4.28 16.55 -41.22
C ASP A 271 3.04 17.26 -41.76
N GLU A 272 2.86 17.19 -43.09
CA GLU A 272 1.62 17.53 -43.79
C GLU A 272 0.47 16.68 -43.24
N TYR A 273 -0.47 17.31 -42.53
CA TYR A 273 -1.79 16.73 -42.29
C TYR A 273 -2.76 17.27 -43.35
N GLU A 274 -3.06 16.45 -44.36
CA GLU A 274 -4.21 16.65 -45.24
C GLU A 274 -5.50 16.53 -44.41
N MET A 275 -6.21 17.64 -44.23
CA MET A 275 -7.59 17.63 -43.75
C MET A 275 -8.52 17.46 -44.94
N GLU A 276 -9.06 16.26 -45.12
CA GLU A 276 -10.23 16.06 -45.98
C GLU A 276 -11.47 16.68 -45.31
N VAL A 277 -11.99 17.74 -45.94
CA VAL A 277 -13.26 18.37 -45.57
C VAL A 277 -14.37 17.71 -46.38
N GLU A 278 -15.13 16.81 -45.76
CA GLU A 278 -16.40 16.33 -46.32
C GLU A 278 -17.44 17.46 -46.29
N VAL A 279 -17.78 17.98 -47.47
CA VAL A 279 -18.90 18.90 -47.66
C VAL A 279 -20.19 18.08 -47.74
N VAL A 280 -20.94 18.02 -46.64
CA VAL A 280 -22.33 17.54 -46.63
C VAL A 280 -23.20 18.64 -47.26
N LYS A 281 -23.71 18.40 -48.46
CA LYS A 281 -24.74 19.24 -49.08
C LYS A 281 -26.11 18.89 -48.50
N GLN A 282 -26.84 19.92 -48.05
CA GLN A 282 -28.28 19.87 -47.75
C GLN A 282 -29.11 19.86 -49.03
#